data_AF-A0A9R0WJ32-F1
#
_entry.id   AF-A0A9R0WJ32-F1
#
_cell.length_a   1.000
_cell.length_b   1.000
_cell.length_c   1.000
_cell.angle_alpha   90.00
_cell.angle_beta   90.00
_cell.angle_gamma   90.00
#
_symmetry.space_group_name_H-M   'P 1'
#
loop_
_entity.id
_entity.type
_entity.pdbx_description
1 polymer ?
#
loop_
_entity_poly.entity_id
_entity_poly.type
_entity_poly.pdbx_seq_one_letter_code
_entity_poly.pdbx_strand_id
1 'polypeptide(L)'
;MVQLITGYLPSVILQIFLYSVAPIMMLFSTLEGPVSHSERKRSACCKVLYFLIWNVFFVNVVSGTVLKQLDFFSSPKDIPVQLAKVIPGQASFFITYVLTSGWASLSSELMQLFGLIYNFIRKYVLRMKEDTEFVPSFPYHTEVPKVLLFGLLGFTCSVLAPLILPFLLVYFFLGYVVYRNQLLNVYRTRYDTGGLYWPIIHNTVIFSLVLTQIICLGVFGLKVSPVAAGFTIPLIIFTLLFNQYCRTRLLPLFSTFPAQCRI
;
A
#
# COMPACT_ATOMS: atom_id res chain seq x y z
N MET A 1 -15.73 2.55 32.40
CA MET A 1 -14.61 1.58 32.39
C MET A 1 -14.76 0.54 31.27
N VAL A 2 -15.94 -0.06 31.07
CA VAL A 2 -16.15 -1.06 29.99
C VAL A 2 -15.92 -0.51 28.58
N GLN A 3 -16.38 0.71 28.25
CA GLN A 3 -16.16 1.34 26.92
C GLN A 3 -14.67 1.61 26.58
N LEU A 4 -13.83 1.85 27.60
CA LEU A 4 -12.38 1.98 27.42
C LEU A 4 -11.73 0.63 27.10
N ILE A 5 -12.21 -0.45 27.70
CA ILE A 5 -11.65 -1.80 27.52
C ILE A 5 -12.18 -2.46 26.24
N THR A 6 -13.45 -2.27 25.88
CA THR A 6 -14.06 -2.91 24.70
C THR A 6 -13.94 -2.10 23.41
N GLY A 7 -13.81 -0.77 23.49
CA GLY A 7 -13.70 0.11 22.31
C GLY A 7 -12.27 0.54 22.00
N TYR A 8 -11.52 0.99 23.00
CA TYR A 8 -10.18 1.57 22.78
C TYR A 8 -9.08 0.52 22.68
N LEU A 9 -9.14 -0.52 23.53
CA LEU A 9 -8.13 -1.57 23.58
C LEU A 9 -7.93 -2.30 22.23
N PRO A 10 -8.99 -2.72 21.49
CA PRO A 10 -8.81 -3.37 20.20
C PRO A 10 -8.19 -2.45 19.15
N SER A 11 -8.52 -1.14 19.18
CA SER A 11 -7.95 -0.14 18.27
C SER A 11 -6.45 0.05 18.50
N VAL A 12 -6.04 0.15 19.77
CA VAL A 12 -4.62 0.26 20.13
C VAL A 12 -3.84 -1.01 19.79
N ILE A 13 -4.40 -2.19 20.08
CA ILE A 13 -3.78 -3.47 19.73
C ILE A 13 -3.58 -3.58 18.21
N LEU A 14 -4.59 -3.21 17.42
CA LEU A 14 -4.51 -3.22 15.96
C LEU A 14 -3.46 -2.23 15.44
N GLN A 15 -3.36 -1.05 16.07
CA GLN A 15 -2.37 -0.04 15.68
C GLN A 15 -0.93 -0.48 16.03
N ILE A 16 -0.71 -1.07 17.21
CA ILE A 16 0.57 -1.66 17.60
C ILE A 16 0.94 -2.81 16.66
N PHE A 17 -0.02 -3.66 16.34
CA PHE A 17 0.16 -4.76 15.42
C PHE A 17 0.59 -4.26 14.04
N LEU A 18 -0.12 -3.30 13.45
CA LEU A 18 0.22 -2.72 12.15
C LEU A 18 1.59 -2.03 12.15
N TYR A 19 1.97 -1.36 13.24
CA TYR A 19 3.30 -0.76 13.37
C TYR A 19 4.41 -1.83 13.43
N SER A 20 4.12 -2.98 14.06
CA SER A 20 5.06 -4.09 14.21
C SER A 20 5.26 -4.90 12.93
N VAL A 21 4.39 -4.78 11.93
CA VAL A 21 4.47 -5.52 10.67
C VAL A 21 5.76 -5.21 9.92
N ALA A 22 6.10 -3.93 9.75
CA ALA A 22 7.29 -3.53 8.99
C ALA A 22 8.60 -4.12 9.55
N PRO A 23 8.90 -4.04 10.86
CA PRO A 23 10.11 -4.65 11.41
C PRO A 23 10.09 -6.18 11.34
N ILE A 24 8.95 -6.84 11.54
CA ILE A 24 8.83 -8.30 11.42
C ILE A 24 9.13 -8.74 9.97
N MET A 25 8.55 -8.06 8.98
CA MET A 25 8.81 -8.36 7.57
C MET A 25 10.26 -8.07 7.17
N MET A 26 10.87 -7.06 7.78
CA MET A 26 12.30 -6.79 7.60
C MET A 26 13.15 -7.92 8.16
N LEU A 27 12.78 -8.48 9.32
CA LEU A 27 13.45 -9.65 9.91
C LEU A 27 13.30 -10.89 9.03
N PHE A 28 12.11 -11.19 8.51
CA PHE A 28 11.95 -12.28 7.54
C PHE A 28 12.79 -12.07 6.28
N SER A 29 12.89 -10.85 5.78
CA SER A 29 13.80 -10.54 4.67
C SER A 29 15.28 -10.64 5.03
N THR A 30 15.67 -10.53 6.30
CA THR A 30 17.05 -10.83 6.71
C THR A 30 17.33 -12.32 6.74
N LEU A 31 16.35 -13.13 7.13
CA LEU A 31 16.48 -14.59 7.20
C LEU A 31 16.54 -15.25 5.82
N GLU A 32 15.99 -14.62 4.78
CA GLU A 32 16.12 -15.07 3.39
C GLU A 32 17.56 -15.03 2.84
N GLY A 33 18.49 -14.35 3.54
CA GLY A 33 19.88 -14.23 3.12
C GLY A 33 20.13 -13.45 1.82
N PRO A 34 19.51 -12.27 1.59
CA PRO A 34 19.81 -11.45 0.41
C PRO A 34 21.25 -10.93 0.46
N VAL A 35 21.91 -10.92 -0.70
CA VAL A 35 23.32 -10.50 -0.84
C VAL A 35 23.48 -8.98 -0.62
N SER A 36 22.45 -8.19 -0.95
CA SER A 36 22.51 -6.73 -0.86
C SER A 36 21.45 -6.11 0.07
N HIS A 37 21.79 -4.96 0.68
CA HIS A 37 20.87 -4.22 1.53
C HIS A 37 19.65 -3.66 0.77
N SER A 38 19.85 -3.27 -0.48
CA SER A 38 18.78 -2.76 -1.37
C SER A 38 17.76 -3.85 -1.68
N GLU A 39 18.24 -5.05 -2.02
CA GLU A 39 17.40 -6.23 -2.27
C GLU A 39 16.64 -6.67 -1.02
N ARG A 40 17.30 -6.68 0.15
CA ARG A 40 16.65 -6.98 1.43
C ARG A 40 15.46 -6.07 1.69
N LYS A 41 15.64 -4.75 1.51
CA LYS A 41 14.58 -3.76 1.71
C LYS A 41 13.49 -3.87 0.64
N ARG A 42 13.85 -4.22 -0.59
CA ARG A 42 12.90 -4.49 -1.68
C ARG A 42 12.03 -5.71 -1.38
N SER A 43 12.61 -6.82 -0.92
CA SER A 43 11.87 -8.01 -0.48
C SER A 43 10.93 -7.66 0.68
N ALA A 44 11.42 -6.91 1.69
CA ALA A 44 10.59 -6.44 2.79
C ALA A 44 9.42 -5.57 2.32
N CYS A 45 9.66 -4.64 1.38
CA CYS A 45 8.63 -3.81 0.77
C CYS A 45 7.52 -4.65 0.11
N CYS A 46 7.88 -5.69 -0.67
CA CYS A 46 6.90 -6.58 -1.29
C CYS A 46 6.05 -7.33 -0.24
N LYS A 47 6.66 -7.82 0.83
CA LYS A 47 5.95 -8.54 1.89
C LYS A 47 5.00 -7.64 2.67
N VAL A 48 5.46 -6.44 3.04
CA VAL A 48 4.62 -5.43 3.70
C VAL A 48 3.46 -5.05 2.80
N LEU A 49 3.69 -4.87 1.50
CA LEU A 49 2.63 -4.59 0.53
C LEU A 49 1.58 -5.71 0.50
N TYR A 50 1.98 -6.96 0.32
CA TYR A 50 1.03 -8.08 0.30
C TYR A 50 0.26 -8.20 1.62
N PHE A 51 0.96 -8.03 2.74
CA PHE A 51 0.33 -8.04 4.05
C PHE A 51 -0.71 -6.93 4.19
N LEU A 52 -0.39 -5.68 3.79
CA LEU A 52 -1.30 -4.56 3.87
C LEU A 52 -2.52 -4.74 2.96
N ILE A 53 -2.33 -5.22 1.73
CA ILE A 53 -3.44 -5.51 0.82
C ILE A 53 -4.33 -6.60 1.42
N TRP A 54 -3.76 -7.69 1.92
CA TRP A 54 -4.53 -8.77 2.52
C TRP A 54 -5.29 -8.31 3.77
N ASN A 55 -4.60 -7.65 4.70
CA ASN A 55 -5.15 -7.30 6.01
C ASN A 55 -6.08 -6.07 5.95
N VAL A 56 -5.65 -5.00 5.28
CA VAL A 56 -6.43 -3.75 5.25
C VAL A 56 -7.57 -3.82 4.24
N PHE A 57 -7.38 -4.46 3.08
CA PHE A 57 -8.45 -4.57 2.08
C PHE A 57 -9.26 -5.85 2.25
N PHE A 58 -8.68 -7.03 2.00
CA PHE A 58 -9.45 -8.28 1.94
C PHE A 58 -10.07 -8.66 3.29
N VAL A 59 -9.31 -8.64 4.39
CA VAL A 59 -9.84 -9.02 5.71
C VAL A 59 -10.94 -8.06 6.16
N ASN A 60 -10.83 -6.75 5.94
CA ASN A 60 -11.91 -5.81 6.28
C ASN A 60 -13.17 -6.02 5.44
N VAL A 61 -13.01 -6.32 4.15
CA VAL A 61 -14.15 -6.65 3.28
C VAL A 61 -14.80 -7.97 3.71
N VAL A 62 -14.02 -9.01 4.00
CA VAL A 62 -14.52 -10.32 4.45
C VAL A 62 -15.11 -10.27 5.86
N SER A 63 -14.54 -9.49 6.78
CA SER A 63 -15.12 -9.30 8.11
C SER A 63 -16.51 -8.66 8.02
N GLY A 64 -16.69 -7.72 7.09
CA GLY A 64 -17.99 -7.14 6.76
C GLY A 64 -19.00 -8.13 6.14
N THR A 65 -18.53 -9.16 5.42
CA THR A 65 -19.39 -10.22 4.84
C THR A 65 -19.78 -11.28 5.87
N VAL A 66 -18.82 -11.82 6.62
CA VAL A 66 -19.01 -12.97 7.53
C VAL A 66 -19.97 -12.63 8.69
N LEU A 67 -19.94 -11.40 9.18
CA LEU A 67 -20.88 -10.95 10.22
C LEU A 67 -22.33 -10.83 9.71
N LYS A 68 -22.55 -10.76 8.39
CA LYS A 68 -23.86 -10.55 7.77
C LYS A 68 -24.40 -11.76 7.03
N GLN A 69 -23.54 -12.66 6.55
CA GLN A 69 -23.93 -13.86 5.80
C GLN A 69 -22.99 -15.02 6.18
N LEU A 70 -23.51 -16.00 6.94
CA LEU A 70 -22.77 -17.19 7.38
C LEU A 70 -22.45 -18.18 6.22
N ASP A 71 -23.03 -17.97 5.03
CA ASP A 71 -22.89 -18.85 3.85
C ASP A 71 -21.93 -18.31 2.78
N PHE A 72 -20.83 -17.66 3.18
CA PHE A 72 -19.88 -17.01 2.26
C PHE A 72 -19.13 -18.01 1.33
N PHE A 73 -18.94 -19.26 1.76
CA PHE A 73 -18.08 -20.23 1.06
C PHE A 73 -18.80 -21.17 0.08
N SER A 74 -20.12 -21.06 -0.09
CA SER A 74 -20.91 -22.08 -0.80
C SER A 74 -20.74 -22.07 -2.33
N SER A 75 -20.26 -20.98 -2.95
CA SER A 75 -20.01 -20.94 -4.40
C SER A 75 -18.97 -19.87 -4.81
N PRO A 76 -17.83 -20.25 -5.43
CA PRO A 76 -16.79 -19.30 -5.85
C PRO A 76 -17.23 -18.37 -7.00
N LYS A 77 -18.34 -18.68 -7.67
CA LYS A 77 -18.92 -17.83 -8.73
C LYS A 77 -19.52 -16.54 -8.19
N ASP A 78 -19.89 -16.50 -6.91
CA ASP A 78 -20.56 -15.35 -6.29
C ASP A 78 -19.58 -14.36 -5.63
N ILE A 79 -18.28 -14.67 -5.60
CA ILE A 79 -17.26 -13.82 -4.98
C ILE A 79 -17.31 -12.37 -5.53
N PRO A 80 -17.31 -12.14 -6.86
CA PRO A 80 -17.36 -10.78 -7.39
C PRO A 80 -18.64 -10.03 -6.97
N VAL A 81 -19.77 -10.75 -6.96
CA VAL A 81 -21.10 -10.23 -6.62
C VAL A 81 -21.18 -9.86 -5.13
N GLN A 82 -20.60 -10.68 -4.25
CA GLN A 82 -20.54 -10.43 -2.82
C GLN A 82 -19.61 -9.24 -2.49
N LEU A 83 -18.44 -9.18 -3.13
CA LEU A 83 -17.51 -8.05 -3.00
C LEU A 83 -18.20 -6.73 -3.40
N ALA A 84 -18.93 -6.74 -4.52
CA ALA A 84 -19.68 -5.58 -5.00
C ALA A 84 -20.75 -5.07 -4.01
N LYS A 85 -21.35 -5.95 -3.20
CA LYS A 85 -22.33 -5.55 -2.17
C LYS A 85 -21.67 -4.95 -0.93
N VAL A 86 -20.52 -5.49 -0.50
CA VAL A 86 -19.94 -5.14 0.80
C VAL A 86 -19.00 -3.94 0.74
N ILE A 87 -18.26 -3.76 -0.35
CA ILE A 87 -17.30 -2.66 -0.48
C ILE A 87 -17.97 -1.27 -0.33
N PRO A 88 -19.15 -0.97 -0.91
CA PRO A 88 -19.82 0.31 -0.69
C PRO A 88 -20.17 0.55 0.78
N GLY A 89 -20.59 -0.51 1.50
CA GLY A 89 -20.90 -0.44 2.92
C GLY A 89 -19.68 -0.16 3.81
N GLN A 90 -18.47 -0.44 3.31
CA GLN A 90 -17.19 -0.16 3.99
C GLN A 90 -16.49 1.10 3.47
N ALA A 91 -17.10 1.85 2.53
CA ALA A 91 -16.48 3.04 1.95
C ALA A 91 -16.15 4.10 3.01
N SER A 92 -17.04 4.32 3.99
CA SER A 92 -16.81 5.26 5.10
C SER A 92 -15.61 4.88 5.96
N PHE A 93 -15.37 3.57 6.16
CA PHE A 93 -14.18 3.08 6.84
C PHE A 93 -12.92 3.40 6.04
N PHE A 94 -12.91 3.13 4.73
CA PHE A 94 -11.74 3.42 3.89
C PHE A 94 -11.45 4.92 3.79
N ILE A 95 -12.47 5.78 3.69
CA ILE A 95 -12.31 7.24 3.73
C ILE A 95 -11.68 7.64 5.06
N THR A 96 -12.24 7.18 6.19
CA THR A 96 -11.70 7.49 7.52
C THR A 96 -10.26 6.97 7.69
N TYR A 97 -9.95 5.79 7.13
CA TYR A 97 -8.60 5.25 7.13
C TYR A 97 -7.62 6.13 6.34
N VAL A 98 -8.01 6.62 5.15
CA VAL A 98 -7.17 7.53 4.35
C VAL A 98 -6.94 8.86 5.06
N LEU A 99 -7.97 9.46 5.65
CA LEU A 99 -7.82 10.70 6.42
C LEU A 99 -6.94 10.48 7.66
N THR A 100 -7.31 9.53 8.52
CA THR A 100 -6.64 9.34 9.81
C THR A 100 -5.23 8.81 9.63
N SER A 101 -5.05 7.70 8.91
CA SER A 101 -3.72 7.09 8.79
C SER A 101 -2.83 7.82 7.79
N GLY A 102 -3.39 8.27 6.65
CA GLY A 102 -2.63 8.92 5.59
C GLY A 102 -2.22 10.35 5.95
N TRP A 103 -3.14 11.18 6.44
CA TRP A 103 -2.80 12.57 6.76
C TRP A 103 -1.97 12.66 8.04
N ALA A 104 -2.26 11.84 9.05
CA ALA A 104 -1.41 11.77 10.24
C ALA A 104 -0.01 11.25 9.88
N SER A 105 0.13 10.28 8.98
CA SER A 105 1.45 9.82 8.55
C SER A 105 2.23 10.91 7.82
N LEU A 106 1.59 11.64 6.89
CA LEU A 106 2.25 12.76 6.20
C LEU A 106 2.66 13.87 7.16
N SER A 107 1.83 14.17 8.15
CA SER A 107 2.12 15.18 9.17
C SER A 107 3.28 14.75 10.07
N SER A 108 3.28 13.47 10.50
CA SER A 108 4.35 12.87 11.29
C SER A 108 5.68 12.82 10.52
N GLU A 109 5.61 12.55 9.21
CA GLU A 109 6.78 12.53 8.32
C GLU A 109 7.33 13.93 8.12
N LEU A 110 6.46 14.94 7.95
CA LEU A 110 6.87 16.34 7.84
C LEU A 110 7.58 16.83 9.11
N MET A 111 7.04 16.50 10.29
CA MET A 111 7.65 16.82 11.57
C MET A 111 8.91 15.99 11.87
N GLN A 112 9.10 14.86 11.18
CA GLN A 112 10.14 13.87 11.50
C GLN A 112 10.13 13.46 12.98
N LEU A 113 8.95 13.09 13.49
CA LEU A 113 8.72 12.75 14.89
C LEU A 113 9.77 11.78 15.45
N PHE A 114 10.09 10.72 14.70
CA PHE A 114 11.09 9.74 15.12
C PHE A 114 12.51 10.33 15.21
N GLY A 115 12.91 11.14 14.23
CA GLY A 115 14.21 11.81 14.22
C GLY A 115 14.36 12.82 15.35
N LEU A 116 13.32 13.61 15.61
CA LEU A 116 13.28 14.58 16.71
C LEU A 116 13.37 13.91 18.07
N ILE A 117 12.57 12.87 18.32
CA ILE A 117 12.57 12.15 19.60
C ILE A 117 13.93 11.46 19.82
N TYR A 118 14.48 10.82 18.78
CA TYR A 118 15.78 10.17 18.88
C TYR A 118 16.89 11.19 19.19
N ASN A 119 16.91 12.33 18.50
CA ASN A 119 17.89 13.39 18.75
C ASN A 119 17.71 13.99 20.16
N PHE A 120 16.47 14.18 20.61
CA PHE A 120 16.16 14.67 21.95
C PHE A 120 16.70 13.71 23.02
N ILE A 121 16.42 12.40 22.91
CA ILE A 121 16.94 11.39 23.83
C ILE A 121 18.48 11.37 23.80
N ARG A 122 19.09 11.40 22.61
CA ARG A 122 20.54 11.38 22.47
C ARG A 122 21.22 12.58 23.13
N LYS A 123 20.65 13.77 22.95
CA LYS A 123 21.18 15.02 23.47
C LYS A 123 20.97 15.16 24.98
N TYR A 124 19.76 14.90 25.46
CA TYR A 124 19.39 15.15 26.86
C TYR A 124 19.62 13.96 27.79
N VAL A 125 19.38 12.73 27.34
CA VAL A 125 19.54 11.51 28.17
C VAL A 125 20.95 10.95 28.04
N LEU A 126 21.43 10.73 26.82
CA LEU A 126 22.73 10.09 26.58
C LEU A 126 23.92 11.05 26.62
N ARG A 127 23.68 12.38 26.63
CA ARG A 127 24.70 13.46 26.61
C ARG A 127 25.84 13.22 25.61
N MET A 128 25.54 12.55 24.49
CA MET A 128 26.53 12.34 23.43
C MET A 128 26.77 13.65 22.68
N LYS A 129 28.03 13.94 22.35
CA LYS A 129 28.39 15.02 21.43
C LYS A 129 27.69 14.77 20.08
N GLU A 130 27.26 15.83 19.42
CA GLU A 130 26.54 15.76 18.14
C GLU A 130 27.44 15.11 17.07
N ASP A 131 27.34 13.78 16.88
CA ASP A 131 27.95 13.17 15.69
C ASP A 131 27.11 13.54 14.48
N THR A 132 27.70 14.34 13.60
CA THR A 132 27.17 14.76 12.30
C THR A 132 27.00 13.63 11.28
N GLU A 133 27.38 12.39 11.61
CA GLU A 133 27.44 11.29 10.65
C GLU A 133 26.14 10.47 10.52
N PHE A 134 25.25 10.50 11.53
CA PHE A 134 24.01 9.71 11.47
C PHE A 134 22.93 10.45 10.67
N VAL A 135 22.96 10.29 9.34
CA VAL A 135 21.89 10.79 8.46
C VAL A 135 20.86 9.68 8.19
N PRO A 136 19.56 9.91 8.47
CA PRO A 136 18.52 8.93 8.17
C PRO A 136 18.40 8.69 6.67
N SER A 137 18.07 7.46 6.30
CA SER A 137 17.78 7.06 4.92
C SER A 137 16.29 6.86 4.76
N PHE A 138 15.74 7.25 3.61
CA PHE A 138 14.31 7.15 3.34
C PHE A 138 13.80 5.69 3.53
N PRO A 139 12.74 5.47 4.32
CA PRO A 139 12.23 4.14 4.61
C PRO A 139 11.32 3.62 3.48
N TYR A 140 11.93 3.22 2.36
CA TYR A 140 11.21 2.69 1.18
C TYR A 140 10.25 1.52 1.50
N HIS A 141 10.62 0.67 2.46
CA HIS A 141 9.86 -0.53 2.81
C HIS A 141 8.56 -0.25 3.59
N THR A 142 8.36 0.96 4.13
CA THR A 142 7.13 1.37 4.80
C THR A 142 6.30 2.32 3.96
N GLU A 143 6.93 3.33 3.35
CA GLU A 143 6.18 4.39 2.66
C GLU A 143 5.68 3.95 1.28
N VAL A 144 6.49 3.19 0.52
CA VAL A 144 6.07 2.72 -0.81
C VAL A 144 4.83 1.81 -0.71
N PRO A 145 4.77 0.80 0.18
CA PRO A 145 3.57 -0.01 0.35
C PRO A 145 2.32 0.76 0.77
N LYS A 146 2.44 1.77 1.64
CA LYS A 146 1.31 2.61 2.07
C LYS A 146 0.73 3.41 0.90
N VAL A 147 1.59 4.07 0.12
CA VAL A 147 1.17 4.85 -1.05
C VAL A 147 0.50 3.94 -2.09
N LEU A 148 1.06 2.75 -2.31
CA LEU A 148 0.47 1.75 -3.20
C LEU A 148 -0.89 1.23 -2.72
N LEU A 149 -1.06 1.02 -1.42
CA LEU A 149 -2.33 0.64 -0.82
C LEU A 149 -3.40 1.72 -1.05
N PHE A 150 -3.06 3.00 -0.85
CA PHE A 150 -3.97 4.10 -1.12
C PHE A 150 -4.34 4.19 -2.61
N GLY A 151 -3.38 3.91 -3.50
CA GLY A 151 -3.66 3.75 -4.93
C GLY A 151 -4.68 2.63 -5.20
N LEU A 152 -4.49 1.46 -4.59
CA LEU A 152 -5.40 0.32 -4.70
C LEU A 152 -6.82 0.67 -4.20
N LEU A 153 -6.92 1.31 -3.03
CA LEU A 153 -8.20 1.79 -2.49
C LEU A 153 -8.86 2.81 -3.44
N GLY A 154 -8.08 3.72 -4.02
CA GLY A 154 -8.56 4.68 -5.01
C GLY A 154 -9.15 4.02 -6.25
N PHE A 155 -8.44 3.07 -6.85
CA PHE A 155 -8.93 2.35 -8.02
C PHE A 155 -10.19 1.55 -7.70
N THR A 156 -10.14 0.72 -6.65
CA THR A 156 -11.26 -0.17 -6.28
C THR A 156 -12.52 0.57 -5.86
N CYS A 157 -12.38 1.66 -5.10
CA CYS A 157 -13.53 2.43 -4.61
C CYS A 157 -13.98 3.53 -5.59
N SER A 158 -13.22 3.86 -6.63
CA SER A 158 -13.59 4.89 -7.62
C SER A 158 -14.98 4.69 -8.24
N VAL A 159 -15.31 3.44 -8.58
CA VAL A 159 -16.57 3.07 -9.24
C VAL A 159 -17.73 2.99 -8.25
N LEU A 160 -17.46 2.61 -7.01
CA LEU A 160 -18.48 2.33 -5.99
C LEU A 160 -18.83 3.55 -5.14
N ALA A 161 -17.81 4.33 -4.75
CA ALA A 161 -17.90 5.45 -3.84
C ALA A 161 -16.93 6.56 -4.30
N PRO A 162 -17.31 7.36 -5.31
CA PRO A 162 -16.42 8.36 -5.92
C PRO A 162 -15.97 9.45 -4.93
N LEU A 163 -16.67 9.59 -3.80
CA LEU A 163 -16.34 10.54 -2.75
C LEU A 163 -14.95 10.31 -2.13
N ILE A 164 -14.36 9.12 -2.23
CA ILE A 164 -12.99 8.85 -1.74
C ILE A 164 -11.91 9.53 -2.59
N LEU A 165 -12.17 9.75 -3.88
CA LEU A 165 -11.20 10.29 -4.84
C LEU A 165 -10.69 11.69 -4.48
N PRO A 166 -11.52 12.69 -4.12
CA PRO A 166 -11.01 14.01 -3.72
C PRO A 166 -10.10 13.92 -2.49
N PHE A 167 -10.43 13.11 -1.49
CA PHE A 167 -9.59 12.93 -0.30
C PHE A 167 -8.23 12.30 -0.64
N LEU A 168 -8.22 11.31 -1.54
CA LEU A 168 -7.00 10.70 -2.04
C LEU A 168 -6.17 11.67 -2.89
N LEU A 169 -6.82 12.49 -3.73
CA LEU A 169 -6.14 13.50 -4.54
C LEU A 169 -5.41 14.51 -3.64
N VAL A 170 -6.07 15.00 -2.60
CA VAL A 170 -5.45 15.88 -1.60
C VAL A 170 -4.28 15.17 -0.92
N TYR A 171 -4.43 13.89 -0.54
CA TYR A 171 -3.34 13.10 0.03
C TYR A 171 -2.14 12.99 -0.92
N PHE A 172 -2.34 12.68 -2.21
CA PHE A 172 -1.26 12.58 -3.18
C PHE A 172 -0.59 13.93 -3.45
N PHE A 173 -1.35 15.02 -3.49
CA PHE A 173 -0.83 16.37 -3.64
C PHE A 173 0.03 16.78 -2.44
N LEU A 174 -0.48 16.62 -1.22
CA LEU A 174 0.28 16.89 0.00
C LEU A 174 1.51 15.97 0.10
N GLY A 175 1.34 14.68 -0.21
CA GLY A 175 2.43 13.71 -0.25
C GLY A 175 3.53 14.13 -1.21
N TYR A 176 3.20 14.61 -2.41
CA TYR A 176 4.19 15.12 -3.36
C TYR A 176 5.01 16.27 -2.77
N VAL A 177 4.36 17.27 -2.16
CA VAL A 177 5.04 18.42 -1.55
C VAL A 177 5.91 18.00 -0.37
N VAL A 178 5.37 17.19 0.55
CA VAL A 178 6.07 16.72 1.76
C VAL A 178 7.27 15.85 1.41
N TYR A 179 7.08 14.81 0.60
CA TYR A 179 8.17 13.90 0.24
C TYR A 179 9.24 14.60 -0.59
N ARG A 180 8.87 15.53 -1.49
CA ARG A 180 9.85 16.33 -2.23
C ARG A 180 10.72 17.16 -1.30
N ASN A 181 10.11 17.84 -0.32
CA ASN A 181 10.84 18.62 0.68
C ASN A 181 11.78 17.74 1.51
N GLN A 182 11.29 16.60 1.98
CA GLN A 182 12.06 15.66 2.81
C GLN A 182 13.24 15.02 2.07
N LEU A 183 13.05 14.66 0.79
CA LEU A 183 14.11 14.10 -0.05
C LEU A 183 15.21 15.12 -0.38
N LEU A 184 14.88 16.41 -0.48
CA LEU A 184 15.86 17.47 -0.74
C LEU A 184 16.63 17.90 0.51
N ASN A 185 15.93 18.03 1.64
CA ASN A 185 16.47 18.72 2.81
C ASN A 185 16.93 17.80 3.95
N VAL A 186 16.46 16.55 4.01
CA VAL A 186 16.79 15.69 5.17
C VAL A 186 17.37 14.33 4.80
N TYR A 187 16.78 13.65 3.83
CA TYR A 187 17.19 12.28 3.54
C TYR A 187 18.46 12.23 2.69
N ARG A 188 19.43 11.42 3.13
CA ARG A 188 20.62 11.07 2.32
C ARG A 188 20.51 9.63 1.82
N THR A 189 20.65 9.46 0.51
CA THR A 189 20.64 8.14 -0.15
C THR A 189 21.90 7.36 0.22
N ARG A 190 21.75 6.26 0.97
CA ARG A 190 22.88 5.39 1.36
C ARG A 190 23.28 4.38 0.26
N TYR A 191 22.32 4.04 -0.60
CA TYR A 191 22.50 3.11 -1.70
C TYR A 191 21.58 3.53 -2.84
N ASP A 192 22.03 3.34 -4.07
CA ASP A 192 21.17 3.50 -5.24
C ASP A 192 20.44 2.18 -5.51
N THR A 193 19.18 2.28 -5.90
CA THR A 193 18.32 1.13 -6.23
C THR A 193 18.10 0.99 -7.73
N GLY A 194 18.57 1.93 -8.56
CA GLY A 194 18.48 1.85 -10.02
C GLY A 194 17.04 1.77 -10.54
N GLY A 195 16.06 2.26 -9.79
CA GLY A 195 14.65 2.22 -10.20
C GLY A 195 13.98 0.84 -10.05
N LEU A 196 14.60 -0.13 -9.37
CA LEU A 196 14.06 -1.50 -9.20
C LEU A 196 12.73 -1.60 -8.44
N TYR A 197 12.28 -0.51 -7.81
CA TYR A 197 10.94 -0.41 -7.23
C TYR A 197 9.83 -0.20 -8.28
N TRP A 198 10.17 0.30 -9.48
CA TRP A 198 9.21 0.56 -10.54
C TRP A 198 8.41 -0.66 -11.00
N PRO A 199 9.03 -1.84 -11.23
CA PRO A 199 8.27 -3.05 -11.55
C PRO A 199 7.28 -3.46 -10.44
N ILE A 200 7.60 -3.19 -9.17
CA ILE A 200 6.70 -3.48 -8.03
C ILE A 200 5.48 -2.58 -8.14
N ILE A 201 5.69 -1.28 -8.27
CA ILE A 201 4.63 -0.27 -8.42
C ILE A 201 3.73 -0.62 -9.61
N HIS A 202 4.32 -0.90 -10.77
CA HIS A 202 3.57 -1.26 -11.98
C HIS A 202 2.70 -2.51 -11.76
N ASN A 203 3.27 -3.58 -11.21
CA ASN A 203 2.51 -4.80 -10.93
C ASN A 203 1.36 -4.55 -9.96
N THR A 204 1.54 -3.72 -8.94
CA THR A 204 0.48 -3.37 -7.99
C THR A 204 -0.62 -2.54 -8.62
N VAL A 205 -0.29 -1.60 -9.51
CA VAL A 205 -1.29 -0.81 -10.24
C VAL A 205 -2.09 -1.72 -11.18
N ILE A 206 -1.43 -2.60 -11.95
CA ILE A 206 -2.12 -3.59 -12.79
C ILE A 206 -3.03 -4.48 -11.94
N PHE A 207 -2.54 -4.98 -10.81
CA PHE A 207 -3.36 -5.78 -9.89
C PHE A 207 -4.59 -5.00 -9.40
N SER A 208 -4.42 -3.73 -9.03
CA SER A 208 -5.52 -2.85 -8.59
C SER A 208 -6.56 -2.62 -9.69
N LEU A 209 -6.11 -2.47 -10.95
CA LEU A 209 -6.99 -2.33 -12.11
C LEU A 209 -7.78 -3.62 -12.36
N VAL A 210 -7.12 -4.77 -12.39
CA VAL A 210 -7.77 -6.08 -12.56
C VAL A 210 -8.78 -6.33 -11.43
N LEU A 211 -8.40 -6.03 -10.18
CA LEU A 211 -9.29 -6.14 -9.03
C LEU A 211 -10.53 -5.25 -9.18
N THR A 212 -10.35 -4.01 -9.63
CA THR A 212 -11.45 -3.08 -9.92
C THR A 212 -12.38 -3.62 -10.99
N GLN A 213 -11.84 -4.19 -12.07
CA GLN A 213 -12.62 -4.79 -13.15
C GLN A 213 -13.42 -6.01 -12.68
N ILE A 214 -12.84 -6.88 -11.84
CA ILE A 214 -13.53 -8.01 -11.21
C ILE A 214 -14.69 -7.49 -10.35
N ILE A 215 -14.47 -6.45 -9.54
CA ILE A 215 -15.53 -5.84 -8.73
C ILE A 215 -16.62 -5.25 -9.62
N CYS A 216 -16.27 -4.56 -10.72
CA CYS A 216 -17.22 -4.02 -11.68
C CYS A 216 -18.09 -5.11 -12.32
N LEU A 217 -17.49 -6.25 -12.68
CA LEU A 217 -18.22 -7.42 -13.16
C LEU A 217 -19.26 -7.88 -12.13
N GLY A 218 -18.89 -7.92 -10.85
CA GLY A 218 -19.80 -8.18 -9.74
C GLY A 218 -20.95 -7.18 -9.64
N VAL A 219 -20.67 -5.87 -9.75
CA VAL A 219 -21.68 -4.79 -9.70
C VAL A 219 -22.67 -4.89 -10.86
N PHE A 220 -22.20 -5.15 -12.08
CA PHE A 220 -23.07 -5.27 -13.25
C PHE A 220 -23.88 -6.58 -13.23
N GLY A 221 -23.32 -7.64 -12.66
CA GLY A 221 -24.04 -8.88 -12.36
C GLY A 221 -25.23 -8.65 -11.42
N LEU A 222 -25.07 -7.80 -10.40
CA LEU A 222 -26.16 -7.41 -9.49
C LEU A 222 -27.27 -6.61 -10.16
N LYS A 223 -26.90 -5.71 -11.08
CA LYS A 223 -27.86 -4.82 -11.76
C LYS A 223 -28.56 -5.46 -12.96
N VAL A 224 -28.35 -6.75 -13.20
CA VAL A 224 -28.94 -7.52 -14.32
C VAL A 224 -28.76 -6.81 -15.66
N SER A 225 -27.58 -6.21 -15.88
CA SER A 225 -27.21 -5.59 -17.16
C SER A 225 -26.20 -6.48 -17.89
N PRO A 226 -26.67 -7.46 -18.68
CA PRO A 226 -25.80 -8.47 -19.30
C PRO A 226 -24.85 -7.85 -20.33
N VAL A 227 -25.27 -6.76 -20.99
CA VAL A 227 -24.45 -6.07 -22.00
C VAL A 227 -23.21 -5.43 -21.37
N ALA A 228 -23.38 -4.73 -20.24
CA ALA A 228 -22.26 -4.10 -19.53
C ALA A 228 -21.29 -5.13 -18.93
N ALA A 229 -21.83 -6.22 -18.36
CA ALA A 229 -21.00 -7.33 -17.87
C ALA A 229 -20.17 -7.96 -19.00
N GLY A 230 -20.77 -8.15 -20.18
CA GLY A 230 -20.09 -8.65 -21.37
C GLY A 230 -18.87 -7.80 -21.78
N PHE A 231 -18.97 -6.47 -21.74
CA PHE A 231 -17.86 -5.58 -22.08
C PHE A 231 -16.72 -5.53 -21.03
N THR A 232 -16.98 -5.90 -19.78
CA THR A 232 -15.92 -5.96 -18.75
C THR A 232 -14.94 -7.12 -18.96
N ILE A 233 -15.38 -8.22 -19.57
CA ILE A 233 -14.53 -9.41 -19.79
C ILE A 233 -13.38 -9.12 -20.79
N PRO A 234 -13.61 -8.54 -21.98
CA PRO A 234 -12.55 -8.10 -22.87
C PRO A 234 -11.58 -7.12 -22.20
N LEU A 235 -12.08 -6.23 -21.35
CA LEU A 235 -11.26 -5.24 -20.67
C LEU A 235 -10.23 -5.88 -19.72
N ILE A 236 -10.60 -6.96 -19.02
CA ILE A 236 -9.68 -7.75 -18.19
C ILE A 236 -8.63 -8.44 -19.06
N ILE A 237 -9.03 -8.99 -20.21
CA ILE A 237 -8.09 -9.64 -21.13
C ILE A 237 -7.07 -8.62 -21.66
N PHE A 238 -7.53 -7.43 -22.08
CA PHE A 238 -6.64 -6.38 -22.56
C PHE A 238 -5.66 -5.88 -21.50
N THR A 239 -6.06 -5.73 -20.24
CA THR A 239 -5.15 -5.31 -19.16
C THR A 239 -4.09 -6.36 -18.86
N LEU A 240 -4.46 -7.66 -18.89
CA LEU A 240 -3.50 -8.75 -18.72
C LEU A 240 -2.52 -8.85 -19.89
N LEU A 241 -3.00 -8.72 -21.13
CA LEU A 241 -2.15 -8.70 -22.33
C LEU A 241 -1.19 -7.52 -22.30
N PHE A 242 -1.66 -6.34 -21.90
CA PHE A 242 -0.82 -5.15 -21.73
C PHE A 242 0.28 -5.39 -20.69
N ASN A 243 -0.05 -5.96 -19.52
CA ASN A 243 0.93 -6.30 -18.51
C ASN A 243 1.97 -7.32 -19.03
N GLN A 244 1.53 -8.33 -19.78
CA GLN A 244 2.45 -9.29 -20.39
C GLN A 244 3.38 -8.62 -21.40
N TYR A 245 2.85 -7.74 -22.26
CA TYR A 245 3.66 -6.93 -23.19
C TYR A 245 4.69 -6.08 -22.45
N CYS A 246 4.29 -5.34 -21.42
CA CYS A 246 5.19 -4.53 -20.61
C CYS A 246 6.25 -5.38 -19.91
N ARG A 247 5.90 -6.56 -19.38
CA ARG A 247 6.86 -7.47 -18.76
C ARG A 247 7.87 -8.00 -19.77
N THR A 248 7.44 -8.43 -20.95
CA THR A 248 8.37 -8.96 -21.96
C THR A 248 9.28 -7.87 -22.53
N ARG A 249 8.78 -6.64 -22.72
CA ARG A 249 9.54 -5.56 -23.37
C ARG A 249 10.37 -4.71 -22.40
N LEU A 250 9.80 -4.33 -21.25
CA LEU A 250 10.37 -3.32 -20.35
C LEU A 250 11.08 -3.93 -19.13
N LEU A 251 10.66 -5.10 -18.65
CA LEU A 251 11.31 -5.74 -17.50
C LEU A 251 12.80 -6.03 -17.72
N PRO A 252 13.25 -6.49 -18.92
CA PRO A 252 14.66 -6.74 -19.17
C PRO A 252 15.54 -5.50 -18.96
N LEU A 253 15.02 -4.30 -19.25
CA LEU A 253 15.75 -3.03 -19.07
C LEU A 253 16.12 -2.75 -17.61
N PHE A 254 15.39 -3.31 -16.65
CA PHE A 254 15.68 -3.16 -15.23
C PHE A 254 16.65 -4.23 -14.70
N SER A 255 16.83 -5.34 -15.42
CA SER A 255 17.70 -6.44 -15.00
C SER A 255 19.05 -6.44 -15.71
N THR A 256 19.12 -5.95 -16.94
CA THR A 256 20.35 -5.93 -17.74
C THR A 256 20.75 -4.51 -18.08
N PHE A 257 22.02 -4.20 -17.85
CA PHE A 257 22.63 -2.96 -18.33
C PHE A 257 23.09 -3.16 -19.78
N PRO A 258 22.68 -2.32 -20.74
CA PRO A 258 23.15 -2.43 -22.11
C PRO A 258 24.66 -2.17 -22.18
N ALA A 259 25.38 -3.04 -22.89
CA ALA A 259 26.84 -2.92 -23.05
C ALA A 259 27.26 -1.59 -23.69
N GLN A 260 26.39 -1.02 -24.53
CA GLN A 260 26.61 0.27 -25.19
C GLN A 260 26.71 1.46 -24.20
N CYS A 261 26.08 1.39 -23.03
CA CYS A 261 26.13 2.45 -22.01
C CYS A 261 27.31 2.28 -21.03
N ARG A 262 28.18 1.30 -21.26
CA ARG A 262 29.34 0.99 -20.38
C ARG A 262 30.66 1.51 -20.93
N ILE A 263 30.61 2.32 -22.00
CA ILE A 263 31.73 3.04 -22.63
C ILE A 263 31.67 4.48 -22.13
#